data_AF-A0A4Z0QR87-F1
#
_entry.id   AF-A0A4Z0QR87-F1
#
_cell.length_a   1.000
_cell.length_b   1.000
_cell.length_c   1.000
_cell.angle_alpha   90.00
_cell.angle_beta   90.00
_cell.angle_gamma   90.00
#
_symmetry.space_group_name_H-M   'P 1'
#
loop_
_entity.id
_entity.type
_entity.pdbx_description
1 polymer ?
#
loop_
_entity_poly.entity_id
_entity_poly.type
_entity_poly.pdbx_seq_one_letter_code
_entity_poly.pdbx_strand_id
1 'polypeptide(L)' 'MSAAKKMPQPNGGIKCMVNTCHYYGSGDHCHADKIEVQSPNASTTEMTDCVTFLPE' A
#
# COMPACT_ATOMS: atom_id res chain seq x y z
N MET A 1 -2.96 16.58 -2.42
CA MET A 1 -3.38 15.19 -2.19
C MET A 1 -2.48 14.63 -1.09
N SER A 2 -3.06 14.08 -0.03
CA SER A 2 -2.29 13.67 1.16
C SER A 2 -1.77 12.26 0.97
N ALA A 3 -0.47 12.03 1.18
CA ALA A 3 0.12 10.68 1.17
C ALA A 3 -0.49 9.78 2.26
N ALA A 4 -0.40 8.45 2.06
CA ALA A 4 -0.82 7.46 3.05
C ALA A 4 0.03 7.56 4.34
N LYS A 5 -0.56 7.23 5.48
CA LYS A 5 0.07 7.26 6.80
C LYS A 5 0.13 5.87 7.41
N LYS A 6 1.21 5.60 8.16
CA LYS A 6 1.36 4.34 8.90
C LYS A 6 0.54 4.43 10.19
N MET A 7 -0.38 3.49 10.35
CA MET A 7 -1.28 3.39 11.49
C MET A 7 -0.71 2.48 12.58
N PRO A 8 -1.06 2.72 13.85
CA PRO A 8 -0.68 1.83 14.95
C PRO A 8 -1.29 0.42 14.84
N GLN A 9 -2.51 0.32 14.30
CA GLN A 9 -3.24 -0.93 14.14
C GLN A 9 -3.35 -1.29 12.65
N PRO A 10 -3.36 -2.58 12.32
CA PRO A 10 -3.46 -3.01 10.93
C PRO A 10 -4.82 -2.65 10.34
N ASN A 11 -4.80 -2.32 9.06
CA ASN A 11 -5.97 -2.25 8.22
C ASN A 11 -6.53 -3.67 8.02
N GLY A 12 -7.73 -3.92 8.56
CA GLY A 12 -8.34 -5.26 8.53
C GLY A 12 -8.78 -5.75 7.15
N GLY A 13 -8.79 -4.89 6.12
CA GLY A 13 -9.21 -5.25 4.78
C GLY A 13 -8.08 -5.52 3.79
N ILE A 14 -6.82 -5.31 4.19
CA ILE A 14 -5.70 -5.23 3.23
C ILE A 14 -4.54 -6.11 3.67
N LYS A 15 -4.14 -7.00 2.76
CA LYS A 15 -2.96 -7.84 2.91
C LYS A 15 -1.75 -7.19 2.23
N CYS A 16 -0.66 -6.97 2.96
CA CYS A 16 0.61 -6.45 2.44
C CYS A 16 1.65 -7.58 2.47
N MET A 17 1.97 -8.17 1.32
CA MET A 17 2.93 -9.29 1.22
C MET A 17 4.37 -8.83 0.93
N VAL A 18 4.56 -7.54 0.63
CA VAL A 18 5.86 -6.95 0.36
C VAL A 18 6.50 -6.57 1.70
N ASN A 19 7.34 -7.46 2.23
CA ASN A 19 7.95 -7.29 3.56
C ASN A 19 8.94 -6.12 3.65
N THR A 20 9.39 -5.58 2.52
CA THR A 20 10.21 -4.36 2.44
C THR A 20 9.38 -3.08 2.38
N CYS A 21 8.05 -3.19 2.41
CA CYS A 21 7.18 -2.02 2.44
C CYS A 21 7.17 -1.40 3.84
N HIS A 22 7.35 -0.09 3.93
CA HIS A 22 7.22 0.70 5.15
C HIS A 22 5.91 0.43 5.90
N TYR A 23 4.83 0.08 5.20
CA TYR A 23 3.52 -0.21 5.79
C TYR A 23 3.31 -1.70 6.10
N TYR A 24 4.30 -2.56 5.88
CA TYR A 24 4.23 -3.96 6.25
C TYR A 24 4.13 -4.11 7.78
N GLY A 25 3.26 -5.03 8.20
CA GLY A 25 3.12 -5.49 9.58
C GLY A 25 3.13 -7.01 9.63
N SER A 26 3.40 -7.55 10.81
CA SER A 26 3.51 -9.00 11.02
C SER A 26 2.24 -9.75 10.58
N GLY A 27 2.41 -10.90 9.93
CA GLY A 27 1.29 -11.70 9.43
C GLY A 27 0.69 -11.18 8.12
N ASP A 28 1.49 -10.48 7.31
CA ASP A 28 1.08 -9.84 6.05
C ASP A 28 -0.02 -8.78 6.23
N HIS A 29 -0.11 -8.19 7.41
CA HIS A 29 -1.05 -7.11 7.65
C HIS A 29 -0.51 -5.81 7.06
N CYS A 30 -1.39 -5.01 6.46
CA CYS A 30 -1.03 -3.66 6.03
C CYS A 30 -1.34 -2.65 7.15
N HIS A 31 -0.43 -1.72 7.42
CA HIS A 31 -0.62 -0.62 8.36
C HIS A 31 -0.87 0.71 7.65
N ALA A 32 -1.10 0.74 6.34
CA ALA A 32 -1.47 1.97 5.64
C ALA A 32 -2.94 2.34 5.95
N ASP A 33 -3.19 3.63 6.20
CA ASP A 33 -4.54 4.17 6.41
C ASP A 33 -5.44 4.09 5.17
N LYS A 34 -4.81 4.11 4.01
CA LYS A 34 -5.44 3.92 2.71
C LYS A 34 -4.44 3.34 1.73
N ILE A 35 -4.95 2.75 0.67
CA ILE A 35 -4.16 2.42 -0.52
C ILE A 35 -4.58 3.39 -1.62
N GLU A 36 -3.58 3.97 -2.27
CA GLU A 36 -3.72 4.80 -3.45
C GLU A 36 -3.02 4.10 -4.61
N VAL A 37 -3.81 3.77 -5.63
CA VAL A 37 -3.35 3.24 -6.91
C VAL A 37 -3.60 4.32 -7.96
N GLN A 38 -2.58 4.62 -8.75
CA GLN A 38 -2.67 5.59 -9.83
C GLN A 38 -2.64 4.89 -11.19
N SER A 39 -2.76 5.70 -12.26
CA SER A 39 -2.81 5.34 -13.68
C SER A 39 -4.21 5.42 -14.31
N PRO A 40 -4.74 6.66 -14.50
CA PRO A 40 -6.10 6.92 -14.99
C PRO A 40 -6.44 6.31 -16.36
N ASN A 41 -5.47 5.83 -17.14
CA ASN A 41 -5.67 5.14 -18.41
C ASN A 41 -4.87 3.82 -18.52
N ALA A 42 -4.60 3.14 -17.40
CA ALA A 42 -3.92 1.85 -17.42
C ALA A 42 -4.73 0.83 -18.22
N SER A 43 -4.11 0.25 -19.25
CA SER A 43 -4.68 -0.84 -20.05
C SER A 43 -4.04 -2.19 -19.74
N THR A 44 -2.94 -2.19 -18.98
CA THR A 44 -2.28 -3.39 -18.48
C THR A 44 -1.96 -3.26 -17.00
N THR A 45 -1.73 -4.39 -16.34
CA THR A 45 -1.38 -4.45 -14.92
C THR A 45 -0.05 -3.78 -14.61
N GLU A 46 0.90 -3.81 -15.54
CA GLU A 46 2.22 -3.21 -15.40
C GLU A 46 2.16 -1.67 -15.40
N MET A 47 1.04 -1.10 -15.87
CA MET A 47 0.83 0.35 -15.87
C MET A 47 0.29 0.86 -14.55
N THR A 48 -0.23 0.02 -13.65
CA THR A 48 -0.80 0.48 -12.38
C THR A 48 0.27 0.63 -11.31
N ASP A 49 0.43 1.84 -10.78
CA ASP A 49 1.39 2.10 -9.71
C ASP A 49 0.66 2.20 -8.36
N CYS A 50 1.09 1.39 -7.39
CA CYS A 50 0.72 1.58 -6.00
C CYS A 50 1.63 2.64 -5.39
N VAL A 51 1.22 3.91 -5.46
CA VAL A 51 1.99 5.04 -4.88
C VAL A 51 2.03 5.00 -3.35
N THR A 52 1.27 4.09 -2.73
CA THR A 52 1.38 3.78 -1.31
C THR A 52 2.56 2.88 -0.98
N PHE A 53 3.20 2.24 -1.96
CA PHE A 53 4.44 1.52 -1.69
C PHE A 53 5.54 2.53 -1.35
N LEU A 54 6.07 2.43 -0.13
CA LEU A 54 7.28 3.10 0.31
C LEU A 54 8.26 2.03 0.76
N PRO A 55 9.49 1.98 0.25
CA PRO A 55 10.50 1.05 0.75
C PRO A 55 10.95 1.45 2.16
N GLU A 56 11.25 0.48 3.03
CA GLU A 56 12.06 0.72 4.25
C GLU A 56 13.53 1.00 3.93
#